data_AF-A0A970CIN2-F1
#
_entry.id   AF-A0A970CIN2-F1
#
_cell.length_a   1.000
_cell.length_b   1.000
_cell.length_c   1.000
_cell.angle_alpha   90.00
_cell.angle_beta   90.00
_cell.angle_gamma   90.00
#
_symmetry.space_group_name_H-M   'P 1'
#
loop_
_entity.id
_entity.type
_entity.pdbx_description
1 polymer ?
#
loop_
_entity_poly.entity_id
_entity_poly.type
_entity_poly.pdbx_seq_one_letter_code
_entity_poly.pdbx_strand_id
1 'polypeptide(L)'
;MFLLSTGKRCADTQTGLRGIPKKFTEICLSVPGNRYEYEMNLLLEMARNEISLVNVPIGTIYLDGNQSSHFHPVRDFLKIYLNIFKYSFKYSLSSLVSAITDLLLFTLLVSLLFGTGSAGILAAIVTARLMSGNVNFLINKYWVFQSKNRNGEEVLKYLALFCCQMMLSWVFVASLSSLPVPITLVKILVDTSLFFIGYQIQKKFIFNTKSREVQARNESIFYKAL
;
A
#
# COMPACT_ATOMS: atom_id res chain seq x y z
N MET A 1 -5.63 10.88 -3.66
CA MET A 1 -6.51 9.81 -4.18
C MET A 1 -7.18 10.27 -5.47
N PHE A 2 -7.82 11.44 -5.49
CA PHE A 2 -8.45 12.02 -6.68
C PHE A 2 -7.50 12.13 -7.90
N LEU A 3 -6.32 12.71 -7.73
CA LEU A 3 -5.27 12.77 -8.77
C LEU A 3 -4.93 11.40 -9.39
N LEU A 4 -5.01 10.31 -8.61
CA LEU A 4 -4.71 8.97 -9.11
C LEU A 4 -5.87 8.37 -9.92
N SER A 5 -7.10 8.86 -9.73
CA SER A 5 -8.30 8.37 -10.41
C SER A 5 -8.68 9.20 -11.63
N THR A 6 -8.27 10.47 -11.68
CA THR A 6 -8.72 11.42 -12.71
C THR A 6 -7.58 12.06 -13.48
N GLY A 7 -6.33 11.83 -13.10
CA GLY A 7 -5.18 12.51 -13.69
C GLY A 7 -5.05 13.99 -13.32
N LYS A 8 -6.05 14.56 -12.63
CA LYS A 8 -6.10 16.00 -12.34
C LYS A 8 -5.70 16.34 -10.91
N ARG A 9 -4.83 17.34 -10.78
CA ARG A 9 -4.41 17.86 -9.47
C ARG A 9 -5.55 18.67 -8.86
N CYS A 10 -6.11 18.15 -7.78
CA CYS A 10 -6.95 18.90 -6.86
C CYS A 10 -6.26 18.83 -5.50
N ALA A 11 -5.72 19.95 -5.03
CA ALA A 11 -4.98 19.99 -3.77
C ALA A 11 -5.88 19.74 -2.56
N ASP A 12 -7.12 20.18 -2.64
CA ASP A 12 -8.14 19.99 -1.61
C ASP A 12 -9.44 19.48 -2.23
N THR A 13 -9.69 18.18 -2.06
CA THR A 13 -10.93 17.54 -2.51
C THR A 13 -12.02 17.56 -1.44
N GLN A 14 -11.71 18.05 -0.24
CA GLN A 14 -12.58 18.02 0.95
C GLN A 14 -13.18 19.40 1.28
N THR A 15 -12.70 20.48 0.65
CA THR A 15 -13.37 21.78 0.74
C THR A 15 -14.84 21.68 0.30
N GLY A 16 -15.73 22.29 1.08
CA GLY A 16 -17.13 22.49 0.72
C GLY A 16 -17.38 23.80 -0.04
N LEU A 17 -16.35 24.65 -0.18
CA LEU A 17 -16.47 25.94 -0.84
C LEU A 17 -15.93 25.86 -2.27
N ARG A 18 -16.84 25.84 -3.25
CA ARG A 18 -16.51 25.78 -4.68
C ARG A 18 -17.12 26.96 -5.43
N GLY A 19 -16.30 27.63 -6.25
CA GLY A 19 -16.78 28.58 -7.24
C GLY A 19 -17.02 27.85 -8.55
N ILE A 20 -18.28 27.72 -8.97
CA ILE A 20 -18.64 27.04 -10.21
C ILE A 20 -19.17 28.06 -11.22
N PRO A 21 -18.50 28.26 -12.36
CA PRO A 21 -19.03 29.10 -13.44
C PRO A 21 -20.42 28.63 -13.91
N LYS A 22 -21.34 29.57 -14.16
CA LYS A 22 -22.72 29.29 -14.61
C LYS A 22 -22.80 28.36 -15.84
N LYS A 23 -21.78 28.38 -16.70
CA LYS A 23 -21.69 27.48 -17.87
C LYS A 23 -21.65 25.98 -17.53
N PHE A 24 -21.35 25.62 -16.28
CA PHE A 24 -21.30 24.23 -15.82
C PHE A 24 -22.48 23.83 -14.94
N THR A 25 -23.52 24.67 -14.85
CA THR A 25 -24.70 24.39 -14.03
C THR A 25 -25.42 23.12 -14.49
N GLU A 26 -25.51 22.86 -15.79
CA GLU A 26 -26.15 21.64 -16.32
C GLU A 26 -25.44 20.37 -15.84
N ILE A 27 -24.09 20.36 -15.87
CA ILE A 27 -23.28 19.26 -15.35
C ILE A 27 -23.52 19.07 -13.85
N CYS A 28 -23.63 20.16 -13.09
CA CYS A 28 -23.88 20.07 -11.65
C CYS A 28 -25.24 19.42 -11.34
N LEU A 29 -26.26 19.69 -12.15
CA LEU A 29 -27.60 19.15 -11.96
C LEU A 29 -27.71 17.68 -12.40
N SER A 30 -26.87 17.23 -13.35
CA SER A 30 -26.88 15.85 -13.83
C SER A 30 -26.13 14.86 -12.93
N VAL A 31 -25.32 15.35 -11.99
CA VAL A 31 -24.48 14.51 -11.12
C VAL A 31 -25.34 13.83 -10.03
N PRO A 32 -25.36 12.49 -9.96
CA PRO A 32 -26.09 11.76 -8.92
C PRO A 32 -25.33 11.78 -7.58
N GLY A 33 -26.07 11.61 -6.48
CA GLY A 33 -25.53 11.46 -5.13
C GLY A 33 -25.97 12.56 -4.16
N ASN A 34 -25.63 12.41 -2.89
CA ASN A 34 -25.96 13.37 -1.84
C ASN A 34 -24.72 13.75 -1.00
N ARG A 35 -24.67 15.01 -0.52
CA ARG A 35 -23.61 15.51 0.37
C ARG A 35 -22.21 15.17 -0.15
N TYR A 36 -21.38 14.47 0.63
CA TYR A 36 -20.01 14.10 0.27
C TYR A 36 -19.90 13.24 -1.01
N GLU A 37 -20.91 12.42 -1.31
CA GLU A 37 -20.94 11.60 -2.52
C GLU A 37 -21.14 12.47 -3.75
N TYR A 38 -22.08 13.43 -3.67
CA TYR A 38 -22.29 14.42 -4.73
C TYR A 38 -21.02 15.19 -5.04
N GLU A 39 -20.31 15.65 -4.00
CA GLU A 39 -19.09 16.43 -4.17
C GLU A 39 -17.97 15.64 -4.85
N MET A 40 -17.83 14.36 -4.53
CA MET A 40 -16.88 13.49 -5.21
C MET A 40 -17.28 13.25 -6.66
N ASN A 41 -18.55 12.93 -6.91
CA ASN A 41 -19.06 12.66 -8.25
C ASN A 41 -18.95 13.91 -9.13
N LEU A 42 -19.20 15.09 -8.58
CA LEU A 42 -19.05 16.36 -9.27
C LEU A 42 -17.60 16.56 -9.70
N LEU A 43 -16.64 16.35 -8.79
CA LEU A 43 -15.22 16.46 -9.12
C LEU A 43 -14.80 15.43 -10.19
N LEU A 44 -15.29 14.19 -10.10
CA LEU A 44 -15.03 13.15 -11.10
C LEU A 44 -15.62 13.52 -12.46
N GLU A 45 -16.83 14.09 -12.49
CA GLU A 45 -17.52 14.47 -13.72
C GLU A 45 -16.85 15.69 -14.37
N MET A 46 -16.42 16.67 -13.58
CA MET A 46 -15.59 17.78 -14.07
C MET A 46 -14.27 17.27 -14.64
N ALA A 47 -13.64 16.29 -13.98
CA ALA A 47 -12.42 15.71 -14.52
C ALA A 47 -12.64 14.92 -15.82
N ARG A 48 -13.74 14.15 -15.92
CA ARG A 48 -14.13 13.42 -17.14
C ARG A 48 -14.41 14.33 -18.32
N ASN A 49 -15.06 15.47 -18.07
CA ASN A 49 -15.37 16.47 -19.09
C ASN A 49 -14.17 17.38 -19.42
N GLU A 50 -12.97 16.98 -19.01
CA GLU A 50 -11.73 17.74 -19.20
C GLU A 50 -11.76 19.18 -18.65
N ILE A 51 -12.75 19.50 -17.80
CA ILE A 51 -12.86 20.75 -17.07
C ILE A 51 -11.76 20.76 -16.00
N SER A 52 -10.90 21.75 -16.07
CA SER A 52 -9.72 21.75 -15.22
C SER A 52 -10.00 22.13 -13.79
N LEU A 53 -9.03 21.86 -12.92
CA LEU A 53 -9.06 22.24 -11.52
C LEU A 53 -7.76 22.96 -11.14
N VAL A 54 -7.88 24.06 -10.44
CA VAL A 54 -6.80 24.96 -9.99
C VAL A 54 -7.12 25.31 -8.56
N ASN A 55 -6.21 25.78 -7.72
CA ASN A 55 -6.52 26.12 -6.34
C ASN A 55 -6.09 27.56 -6.07
N VAL A 56 -6.90 28.31 -5.33
CA VAL A 56 -6.82 29.74 -5.06
C VAL A 56 -6.87 29.84 -3.53
N PRO A 57 -5.77 30.23 -2.89
CA PRO A 57 -5.75 30.30 -1.44
C PRO A 57 -6.75 31.35 -0.96
N ILE A 58 -7.46 31.06 0.13
CA ILE A 58 -8.20 32.07 0.90
C ILE A 58 -7.57 32.25 2.27
N GLY A 59 -7.52 33.48 2.76
CA GLY A 59 -7.11 33.76 4.13
C GLY A 59 -8.16 33.22 5.10
N THR A 60 -7.73 32.43 6.07
CA THR A 60 -8.58 31.96 7.17
C THR A 60 -8.82 33.11 8.15
N ILE A 61 -9.94 33.83 7.96
CA ILE A 61 -10.43 34.73 9.00
C ILE A 61 -11.13 33.86 10.05
N TYR A 62 -10.39 33.53 11.12
CA TYR A 62 -10.96 32.88 12.30
C TYR A 62 -11.76 33.92 13.09
N LEU A 63 -13.05 34.06 12.78
CA LEU A 63 -14.00 34.75 13.65
C LEU A 63 -14.43 33.77 14.75
N ASP A 64 -14.09 34.11 16.00
CA ASP A 64 -14.62 33.57 17.25
C ASP A 64 -14.97 32.07 17.29
N GLY A 65 -13.94 31.23 17.44
CA GLY A 65 -14.09 29.94 18.12
C GLY A 65 -15.22 29.03 17.60
N ASN A 66 -15.37 28.96 16.27
CA ASN A 66 -16.44 28.27 15.55
C ASN A 66 -16.76 26.86 16.13
N GLN A 67 -17.76 26.82 17.01
CA GLN A 67 -18.27 25.66 17.77
C GLN A 67 -18.97 24.57 16.90
N SER A 68 -18.70 24.50 15.60
CA SER A 68 -19.44 23.61 14.70
C SER A 68 -18.62 22.95 13.59
N SER A 69 -17.30 22.79 13.77
CA SER A 69 -16.53 21.84 12.95
C SER A 69 -16.40 20.52 13.70
N HIS A 70 -17.23 19.54 13.34
CA HIS A 70 -17.19 18.15 13.86
C HIS A 70 -15.94 17.36 13.41
N PHE A 71 -14.81 18.03 13.18
CA PHE A 71 -13.54 17.35 12.94
C PHE A 71 -13.02 16.83 14.29
N HIS A 72 -13.02 15.52 14.46
CA HIS A 72 -12.47 14.86 15.64
C HIS A 72 -11.07 14.35 15.28
N PRO A 73 -10.02 15.20 15.34
CA PRO A 73 -8.69 14.88 14.82
C PRO A 73 -8.19 13.54 15.34
N VAL A 74 -8.37 13.25 16.63
CA VAL A 74 -7.95 11.99 17.24
C VAL A 74 -8.64 10.77 16.62
N ARG A 75 -9.95 10.84 16.35
CA ARG A 75 -10.72 9.72 15.78
C ARG A 75 -10.37 9.47 14.32
N ASP A 76 -10.14 10.53 13.56
CA ASP A 76 -9.79 10.40 12.14
C ASP A 76 -8.32 9.98 11.95
N PHE A 77 -7.40 10.45 12.81
CA PHE A 77 -6.06 9.87 12.91
C PHE A 77 -6.13 8.38 13.29
N LEU A 78 -6.89 8.01 14.33
CA LEU A 78 -7.05 6.61 14.74
C LEU A 78 -7.61 5.73 13.61
N LYS A 79 -8.59 6.19 12.84
CA LYS A 79 -9.13 5.42 11.69
C LYS A 79 -8.08 5.21 10.61
N ILE A 80 -7.27 6.22 10.29
CA ILE A 80 -6.19 6.09 9.30
C ILE A 80 -5.13 5.09 9.79
N TYR A 81 -4.70 5.21 11.05
CA TYR A 81 -3.75 4.28 11.66
C TYR A 81 -4.32 2.86 11.77
N LEU A 82 -5.59 2.71 12.14
CA LEU A 82 -6.27 1.41 12.19
C LEU A 82 -6.35 0.76 10.80
N ASN A 83 -6.58 1.53 9.74
CA ASN A 83 -6.56 1.01 8.38
C ASN A 83 -5.16 0.57 7.95
N ILE A 84 -4.12 1.35 8.26
CA ILE A 84 -2.72 0.96 8.01
C ILE A 84 -2.33 -0.28 8.83
N PHE A 85 -2.74 -0.30 10.09
CA PHE A 85 -2.51 -1.41 11.02
C PHE A 85 -3.24 -2.67 10.57
N LYS A 86 -4.46 -2.56 10.03
CA LYS A 86 -5.21 -3.71 9.49
C LYS A 86 -4.46 -4.43 8.38
N TYR A 87 -3.88 -3.70 7.41
CA TYR A 87 -3.10 -4.33 6.35
C TYR A 87 -1.77 -4.89 6.85
N SER A 88 -1.10 -4.18 7.76
CA SER A 88 0.15 -4.64 8.37
C SER A 88 -0.08 -5.90 9.22
N PHE A 89 -1.17 -5.93 9.99
CA PHE A 89 -1.58 -7.07 10.81
C PHE A 89 -1.95 -8.29 9.95
N LYS A 90 -2.72 -8.09 8.87
CA LYS A 90 -2.99 -9.16 7.90
C LYS A 90 -1.71 -9.71 7.27
N TYR A 91 -0.75 -8.85 6.95
CA TYR A 91 0.54 -9.25 6.38
C TYR A 91 1.37 -10.06 7.38
N SER A 92 1.45 -9.60 8.64
CA SER A 92 2.10 -10.35 9.72
C SER A 92 1.45 -11.72 9.93
N LEU A 93 0.12 -11.78 9.89
CA LEU A 93 -0.62 -13.03 10.05
C LEU A 93 -0.40 -13.98 8.86
N SER A 94 -0.38 -13.46 7.63
CA SER A 94 -0.01 -14.24 6.43
C SER A 94 1.42 -14.80 6.53
N SER A 95 2.36 -13.97 6.99
CA SER A 95 3.76 -14.37 7.16
C SER A 95 3.91 -15.44 8.25
N LEU A 96 3.14 -15.35 9.34
CA LEU A 96 3.09 -16.39 10.38
C LEU A 96 2.52 -17.71 9.85
N VAL A 97 1.41 -17.67 9.11
CA VAL A 97 0.83 -18.86 8.47
C VAL A 97 1.82 -19.50 7.52
N SER A 98 2.53 -18.71 6.71
CA SER A 98 3.57 -19.21 5.82
C SER A 98 4.73 -19.85 6.58
N ALA A 99 5.19 -19.24 7.68
CA ALA A 99 6.26 -19.78 8.51
C ALA A 99 5.87 -21.10 9.19
N ILE A 100 4.64 -21.20 9.71
CA ILE A 100 4.10 -22.46 10.26
C ILE A 100 4.02 -23.52 9.16
N THR A 101 3.53 -23.15 7.98
CA THR A 101 3.43 -24.07 6.83
C THR A 101 4.80 -24.59 6.42
N ASP A 102 5.83 -23.73 6.37
CA ASP A 102 7.21 -24.09 6.07
C ASP A 102 7.75 -25.12 7.07
N LEU A 103 7.55 -24.87 8.37
CA LEU A 103 8.03 -25.74 9.45
C LEU A 103 7.33 -27.11 9.44
N LEU A 104 6.02 -27.13 9.21
CA LEU A 104 5.24 -28.36 9.09
C LEU A 104 5.67 -29.18 7.87
N LEU A 105 5.79 -28.54 6.70
CA LEU A 105 6.23 -29.20 5.47
C LEU A 105 7.65 -29.74 5.62
N PHE A 106 8.57 -28.96 6.17
CA PHE A 106 9.93 -29.42 6.43
C PHE A 106 9.94 -30.68 7.32
N THR A 107 9.20 -30.65 8.44
CA THR A 107 9.14 -31.78 9.38
C THR A 107 8.57 -33.03 8.72
N LEU A 108 7.53 -32.88 7.90
CA LEU A 108 6.89 -34.00 7.19
C LEU A 108 7.79 -34.54 6.08
N LEU A 109 8.41 -33.67 5.29
CA LEU A 109 9.30 -34.04 4.20
C LEU A 109 10.57 -34.76 4.69
N VAL A 110 11.16 -34.30 5.81
CA VAL A 110 12.31 -34.99 6.44
C VAL A 110 11.90 -36.34 7.00
N SER A 111 10.76 -36.43 7.70
CA SER A 111 10.35 -37.67 8.36
C SER A 111 9.83 -38.74 7.39
N LEU A 112 9.21 -38.34 6.27
CA LEU A 112 8.48 -39.26 5.39
C LEU A 112 9.16 -39.55 4.04
N LEU A 113 9.99 -38.64 3.53
CA LEU A 113 10.52 -38.74 2.16
C LEU A 113 12.04 -38.68 2.08
N PHE A 114 12.68 -37.66 2.68
CA PHE A 114 14.07 -37.34 2.41
C PHE A 114 15.06 -37.79 3.50
N GLY A 115 14.58 -38.06 4.71
CA GLY A 115 15.41 -38.51 5.82
C GLY A 115 16.32 -37.42 6.40
N THR A 116 17.11 -37.81 7.41
CA THR A 116 17.98 -36.90 8.19
C THR A 116 19.40 -36.75 7.64
N GLY A 117 19.70 -37.33 6.47
CA GLY A 117 20.98 -37.14 5.79
C GLY A 117 21.13 -35.69 5.28
N SER A 118 22.38 -35.22 5.12
CA SER A 118 22.67 -33.85 4.67
C SER A 118 21.99 -33.48 3.34
N ALA A 119 21.99 -34.39 2.37
CA ALA A 119 21.31 -34.22 1.09
C ALA A 119 19.77 -34.21 1.24
N GLY A 120 19.24 -35.03 2.16
CA GLY A 120 17.81 -35.11 2.44
C GLY A 120 17.27 -33.86 3.13
N ILE A 121 18.02 -33.33 4.10
CA ILE A 121 17.72 -32.06 4.76
C ILE A 121 17.72 -30.91 3.75
N LEU A 122 18.72 -30.85 2.85
CA LEU A 122 18.76 -29.84 1.79
C LEU A 122 17.54 -29.94 0.85
N ALA A 123 17.19 -31.15 0.40
CA ALA A 123 16.02 -31.37 -0.43
C ALA A 123 14.73 -30.92 0.28
N ALA A 124 14.56 -31.31 1.55
CA ALA A 124 13.40 -30.91 2.35
C ALA A 124 13.31 -29.40 2.55
N ILE A 125 14.43 -28.71 2.81
CA ILE A 125 14.47 -27.25 2.95
C ILE A 125 14.03 -26.58 1.64
N VAL A 126 14.60 -27.00 0.51
CA VAL A 126 14.28 -26.39 -0.80
C VAL A 126 12.82 -26.61 -1.16
N THR A 127 12.32 -27.84 -1.02
CA THR A 127 10.93 -28.17 -1.34
C THR A 127 9.95 -27.47 -0.40
N ALA A 128 10.22 -27.44 0.91
CA ALA A 128 9.38 -26.72 1.88
C ALA A 128 9.33 -25.22 1.55
N ARG A 129 10.48 -24.59 1.26
CA ARG A 129 10.59 -23.17 0.89
C ARG A 129 9.82 -22.82 -0.38
N LEU A 130 9.86 -23.70 -1.39
CA LEU A 130 9.11 -23.49 -2.62
C LEU A 130 7.60 -23.55 -2.35
N MET A 131 7.14 -24.57 -1.62
CA MET A 131 5.72 -24.74 -1.32
C MET A 131 5.18 -23.65 -0.38
N SER A 132 5.91 -23.32 0.69
CA SER A 132 5.54 -22.28 1.66
C SER A 132 5.58 -20.89 1.04
N GLY A 133 6.54 -20.63 0.14
CA GLY A 133 6.63 -19.40 -0.64
C GLY A 133 5.43 -19.20 -1.58
N ASN A 134 4.95 -20.27 -2.21
CA ASN A 134 3.74 -20.25 -3.03
C ASN A 134 2.50 -19.92 -2.18
N VAL A 135 2.35 -20.56 -1.02
CA VAL A 135 1.24 -20.27 -0.09
C VAL A 135 1.29 -18.81 0.39
N ASN A 136 2.48 -18.31 0.75
CA ASN A 136 2.66 -16.92 1.17
C ASN A 136 2.27 -15.93 0.07
N PHE A 137 2.67 -16.21 -1.18
CA PHE A 137 2.33 -15.39 -2.32
C PHE A 137 0.81 -15.35 -2.54
N LEU A 138 0.13 -16.50 -2.50
CA LEU A 138 -1.32 -16.58 -2.70
C LEU A 138 -2.09 -15.83 -1.59
N ILE A 139 -1.70 -16.02 -0.33
CA ILE A 139 -2.35 -15.33 0.79
C ILE A 139 -2.09 -13.81 0.70
N ASN A 140 -0.85 -13.39 0.44
CA ASN A 140 -0.53 -11.98 0.29
C ASN A 140 -1.30 -11.36 -0.88
N LYS A 141 -1.37 -12.04 -2.03
CA LYS A 141 -2.07 -11.54 -3.22
C LYS A 141 -3.58 -11.41 -3.00
N TYR A 142 -4.26 -12.46 -2.55
CA TYR A 142 -5.73 -12.50 -2.51
C TYR A 142 -6.31 -11.92 -1.22
N TRP A 143 -5.65 -12.11 -0.07
CA TRP A 143 -6.21 -11.76 1.23
C TRP A 143 -5.64 -10.47 1.83
N VAL A 144 -4.33 -10.25 1.68
CA VAL A 144 -3.64 -9.06 2.22
C VAL A 144 -3.79 -7.87 1.27
N PHE A 145 -3.48 -8.04 -0.02
CA PHE A 145 -3.40 -6.93 -0.98
C PHE A 145 -4.51 -6.91 -2.04
N GLN A 146 -5.30 -7.98 -2.16
CA GLN A 146 -6.43 -8.10 -3.10
C GLN A 146 -6.10 -7.69 -4.55
N SER A 147 -4.89 -8.05 -5.04
CA SER A 147 -4.44 -7.64 -6.39
C SER A 147 -5.13 -8.43 -7.51
N LYS A 148 -5.58 -7.72 -8.55
CA LYS A 148 -6.20 -8.28 -9.77
C LYS A 148 -5.26 -8.38 -10.99
N ASN A 149 -3.98 -8.05 -10.85
CA ASN A 149 -3.03 -8.05 -11.96
C ASN A 149 -2.57 -9.47 -12.37
N ARG A 150 -1.95 -9.57 -13.56
CA ARG A 150 -1.41 -10.82 -14.14
C ARG A 150 -0.39 -11.48 -13.19
N ASN A 151 -0.56 -12.78 -12.95
CA ASN A 151 0.20 -13.55 -11.96
C ASN A 151 1.73 -13.55 -12.18
N GLY A 152 2.20 -13.67 -13.43
CA GLY A 152 3.63 -13.91 -13.71
C GLY A 152 4.57 -12.76 -13.33
N GLU A 153 4.21 -11.51 -13.63
CA GLU A 153 5.06 -10.35 -13.29
C GLU A 153 5.12 -10.09 -11.78
N GLU A 154 4.03 -10.34 -11.06
CA GLU A 154 3.99 -10.16 -9.61
C GLU A 154 4.82 -11.23 -8.90
N VAL A 155 4.75 -12.49 -9.37
CA VAL A 155 5.60 -13.59 -8.86
C VAL A 155 7.07 -13.27 -9.07
N LEU A 156 7.47 -12.81 -10.25
CA LEU A 156 8.87 -12.48 -10.53
C LEU A 156 9.38 -11.34 -9.66
N LYS A 157 8.59 -10.26 -9.51
CA LYS A 157 8.93 -9.13 -8.64
C LYS A 157 9.00 -9.55 -7.16
N TYR A 158 8.11 -10.44 -6.72
CA TYR A 158 8.11 -10.97 -5.35
C TYR A 158 9.32 -11.85 -5.08
N LEU A 159 9.66 -12.77 -6.00
CA LEU A 159 10.86 -13.60 -5.91
C LEU A 159 12.13 -12.75 -5.88
N ALA A 160 12.24 -11.76 -6.77
CA ALA A 160 13.37 -10.83 -6.79
C ALA A 160 13.53 -10.10 -5.45
N LEU A 161 12.42 -9.59 -4.89
CA LEU A 161 12.44 -8.93 -3.58
C LEU A 161 12.88 -9.90 -2.47
N PHE A 162 12.35 -11.12 -2.47
CA PHE A 162 12.68 -12.13 -1.46
C PHE A 162 14.17 -12.49 -1.49
N CYS A 163 14.73 -12.74 -2.67
CA CYS A 163 16.16 -13.02 -2.83
C CYS A 163 17.02 -11.83 -2.38
N CYS A 164 16.63 -10.62 -2.76
CA CYS A 164 17.35 -9.40 -2.36
C CYS A 164 17.31 -9.19 -0.84
N GLN A 165 16.15 -9.45 -0.21
CA GLN A 165 15.99 -9.38 1.24
C GLN A 165 16.87 -10.42 1.97
N MET A 166 16.96 -11.65 1.45
CA MET A 166 17.85 -12.66 2.00
C MET A 166 19.32 -12.26 1.90
N MET A 167 19.75 -11.74 0.74
CA MET A 167 21.14 -11.28 0.55
C MET A 167 21.46 -10.10 1.46
N LEU A 168 20.57 -9.10 1.56
CA LEU A 168 20.76 -7.95 2.44
C LEU A 168 20.81 -8.35 3.91
N SER A 169 19.95 -9.27 4.35
CA SER A 169 19.97 -9.79 5.72
C SER A 169 21.33 -10.44 6.02
N TRP A 170 21.84 -11.26 5.12
CA TRP A 170 23.17 -11.87 5.27
C TRP A 170 24.29 -10.83 5.35
N VAL A 171 24.34 -9.87 4.40
CA VAL A 171 25.38 -8.84 4.36
C VAL A 171 25.37 -7.98 5.62
N PHE A 172 24.20 -7.51 6.06
CA PHE A 172 24.10 -6.65 7.24
C PHE A 172 24.47 -7.40 8.52
N VAL A 173 23.96 -8.62 8.72
CA VAL A 173 24.30 -9.41 9.91
C VAL A 173 25.80 -9.77 9.91
N ALA A 174 26.38 -10.14 8.77
CA ALA A 174 27.81 -10.42 8.67
C ALA A 174 28.67 -9.17 8.94
N SER A 175 28.29 -8.01 8.40
CA SER A 175 29.03 -6.75 8.60
C SER A 175 28.97 -6.23 10.03
N LEU A 176 27.85 -6.47 10.73
CA LEU A 176 27.62 -6.06 12.11
C LEU A 176 28.06 -7.11 13.13
N SER A 177 28.60 -8.26 12.68
CA SER A 177 29.03 -9.36 13.55
C SER A 177 30.22 -9.02 14.45
N SER A 178 31.00 -7.99 14.09
CA SER A 178 32.14 -7.50 14.85
C SER A 178 31.77 -6.62 16.05
N LEU A 179 30.50 -6.24 16.19
CA LEU A 179 30.03 -5.47 17.34
C LEU A 179 29.96 -6.35 18.60
N PRO A 180 30.23 -5.80 19.80
CA PRO A 180 30.12 -6.50 21.08
C PRO A 180 28.65 -6.63 21.53
N VAL A 181 27.77 -6.99 20.61
CA VAL A 181 26.33 -7.18 20.84
C VAL A 181 25.99 -8.62 20.43
N PRO A 182 25.12 -9.33 21.17
CA PRO A 182 24.66 -10.66 20.75
C PRO A 182 24.17 -10.66 19.30
N ILE A 183 24.74 -11.56 18.48
CA ILE A 183 24.44 -11.63 17.04
C ILE A 183 22.96 -11.89 16.74
N THR A 184 22.25 -12.53 17.68
CA THR A 184 20.81 -12.72 17.65
C THR A 184 20.05 -11.40 17.69
N LEU A 185 20.45 -10.44 18.52
CA LEU A 185 19.83 -9.11 18.58
C LEU A 185 20.07 -8.31 17.31
N VAL A 186 21.30 -8.37 16.77
CA VAL A 186 21.66 -7.74 15.49
C VAL A 186 20.77 -8.31 14.38
N LYS A 187 20.60 -9.62 14.32
CA LYS A 187 19.73 -10.28 13.33
C LYS A 187 18.27 -9.86 13.45
N ILE A 188 17.71 -9.80 14.67
CA ILE A 188 16.33 -9.36 14.90
C ILE A 188 16.12 -7.93 14.38
N LEU A 189 17.05 -7.03 14.67
CA LEU A 189 16.99 -5.62 14.26
C LEU A 189 17.04 -5.46 12.73
N VAL A 190 17.97 -6.16 12.09
CA VAL A 190 18.15 -6.16 10.62
C VAL A 190 16.91 -6.73 9.93
N ASP A 191 16.44 -7.91 10.35
CA ASP A 191 15.30 -8.57 9.72
C ASP A 191 14.00 -7.78 9.89
N THR A 192 13.80 -7.15 11.06
CA THR A 192 12.65 -6.27 11.30
C THR A 192 12.68 -5.06 10.38
N SER A 193 13.85 -4.43 10.21
CA SER A 193 14.02 -3.27 9.33
C SER A 193 13.75 -3.65 7.87
N LEU A 194 14.30 -4.77 7.42
CA LEU A 194 14.10 -5.31 6.08
C LEU A 194 12.64 -5.71 5.82
N PHE A 195 11.94 -6.22 6.83
CA PHE A 195 10.51 -6.54 6.74
C PHE A 195 9.67 -5.30 6.44
N PHE A 196 9.90 -4.18 7.14
CA PHE A 196 9.18 -2.93 6.88
C PHE A 196 9.47 -2.38 5.48
N ILE A 197 10.74 -2.41 5.05
CA ILE A 197 11.14 -2.01 3.70
C ILE A 197 10.47 -2.91 2.65
N GLY A 198 10.50 -4.23 2.87
CA GLY A 198 9.86 -5.22 2.02
C GLY A 198 8.36 -5.00 1.87
N TYR A 199 7.66 -4.68 2.96
CA TYR A 199 6.24 -4.33 2.94
C TYR A 199 5.98 -3.09 2.06
N GLN A 200 6.78 -2.03 2.20
CA GLN A 200 6.62 -0.81 1.40
C GLN A 200 6.85 -1.08 -0.09
N ILE A 201 7.85 -1.90 -0.42
CA ILE A 201 8.13 -2.30 -1.81
C ILE A 201 6.99 -3.15 -2.36
N GLN A 202 6.51 -4.14 -1.60
CA GLN A 202 5.37 -4.98 -2.02
C GLN A 202 4.14 -4.13 -2.31
N LYS A 203 3.80 -3.21 -1.40
CA LYS A 203 2.65 -2.31 -1.54
C LYS A 203 2.78 -1.33 -2.70
N LYS A 204 3.95 -0.75 -2.94
CA LYS A 204 4.16 0.36 -3.88
C LYS A 204 4.69 -0.04 -5.25
N PHE A 205 5.34 -1.19 -5.38
CA PHE A 205 6.00 -1.60 -6.63
C PHE A 205 5.54 -2.96 -7.15
N ILE A 206 5.25 -3.91 -6.26
CA ILE A 206 4.88 -5.27 -6.68
C ILE A 206 3.38 -5.34 -6.97
N PHE A 207 2.56 -4.87 -6.04
CA PHE A 207 1.09 -4.85 -6.17
C PHE A 207 0.55 -3.49 -6.61
N ASN A 208 1.37 -2.72 -7.33
CA ASN A 208 1.00 -1.38 -7.77
C ASN A 208 0.17 -1.41 -9.05
N THR A 209 -1.10 -1.05 -8.94
CA THR A 209 -1.96 -0.75 -10.08
C THR A 209 -1.67 0.68 -10.55
N LYS A 210 -0.92 0.89 -11.65
CA LYS A 210 -0.68 2.23 -12.23
C LYS A 210 -0.89 2.30 -13.74
N SER A 211 -1.78 3.20 -14.16
CA SER A 211 -1.95 3.68 -15.54
C SER A 211 -1.13 4.96 -15.80
N ARG A 212 -0.67 5.13 -17.06
CA ARG A 212 0.22 6.19 -17.60
C ARG A 212 -0.52 7.53 -17.83
N GLU A 213 0.08 8.69 -17.52
CA GLU A 213 -0.43 10.02 -17.92
C GLU A 213 0.66 11.13 -17.77
N VAL A 214 1.13 11.75 -18.88
CA VAL A 214 2.07 12.89 -18.87
C VAL A 214 1.71 14.02 -19.87
N GLN A 215 0.65 13.97 -20.68
CA GLN A 215 0.53 14.88 -21.86
C GLN A 215 -0.55 16.00 -21.84
N ALA A 216 -1.18 16.34 -20.71
CA ALA A 216 -2.23 17.37 -20.70
C ALA A 216 -1.84 18.62 -19.88
N ARG A 217 -1.17 19.61 -20.51
CA ARG A 217 -0.68 20.83 -19.83
C ARG A 217 -1.46 22.12 -20.11
N ASN A 218 -2.43 22.19 -21.02
CA ASN A 218 -2.88 23.50 -21.55
C ASN A 218 -4.30 23.99 -21.26
N GLU A 219 -5.10 23.36 -20.39
CA GLU A 219 -6.43 23.89 -20.06
C GLU A 219 -6.64 23.91 -18.55
N SER A 220 -6.81 25.10 -17.94
CA SER A 220 -6.87 25.30 -16.47
C SER A 220 -8.03 26.17 -15.97
N ILE A 221 -8.74 25.75 -14.90
CA ILE A 221 -9.89 26.45 -14.26
C ILE A 221 -9.66 26.53 -12.75
N PHE A 222 -9.74 27.75 -12.20
CA PHE A 222 -9.55 28.24 -10.81
C PHE A 222 -10.55 27.67 -9.76
N TYR A 223 -10.08 26.91 -8.77
CA TYR A 223 -10.74 26.47 -7.50
C TYR A 223 -10.06 27.21 -6.36
N LYS A 224 -10.54 27.09 -5.11
CA LYS A 224 -9.95 27.69 -3.90
C LYS A 224 -9.51 26.60 -2.89
N ALA A 225 -8.33 26.73 -2.27
CA ALA A 225 -7.85 25.83 -1.21
C ALA A 225 -7.86 26.55 0.14
N LEU A 226 -8.22 25.81 1.20
CA LEU A 226 -8.00 26.16 2.60
C LEU A 226 -6.64 25.68 3.09
#